data_AF-A0AAQ4PG84-F1
#
_entry.id   AF-A0AAQ4PG84-F1
#
_cell.length_a   1.000
_cell.length_b   1.000
_cell.length_c   1.000
_cell.angle_alpha   90.00
_cell.angle_beta   90.00
_cell.angle_gamma   90.00
#
_symmetry.space_group_name_H-M   'P 1'
#
loop_
_entity.id
_entity.type
_entity.pdbx_description
1 polymer ?
#
loop_
_entity_poly.entity_id
_entity_poly.type
_entity_poly.pdbx_seq_one_letter_code
_entity_poly.pdbx_strand_id
1 'polypeptide(L)'
;MVQPQPDGPMQWEMSGEEGGGTLRVPPELASNEVVTRLLGDNQQLREALRRSNVALRQRCEEMEGWQQRTRDEREFLSCRFQEARALVERLAQENHSLQSLVNEPASDHCCRSSQTEDLQGPPARSRALEGPQTLHPREKTRVEETDRHTQTTPPRSVRGGPASVSVKRPAVLTSSRHPLIFPSHWSRQPVEGANDFLQVLKSHKEKLEEGMRELRWKNEEMERERDEAEKERDRMLRCIDQLRAKLTQVTLLSATEEVLQHRSEAQHSSDWYRELEEKLDYLQKSSAQRDKTEAVLKQKDKDCVQLAKDCEALKAQATSLLGELNERQSCLEKSERERKVSEEKLCSKTKALQVAEQELEQQRKQHHVAMDKLLLQTQSLEQALKTERHVVTEERKKLSQLQHAYTCLFRDYDNKVKSEGEDLCSRLEEAERALALKQDLIDKLKEEVEQQKGSLETVPVLTAQAEIYKADFLAEREAREKLNQKKEDLQDQLTQAIAEIDRLKVEATSRVRMEQMKLRHQEDFPTRTPHIPPPQAFNTVPPAASFRVPGLAAGGAAGAEELPDLCCPKCHYQAPDMDTLQIHVMDCIQ
;
A
#
# COMPACT_ATOMS: atom_id res chain seq x y z
N MET A 1 58.45 19.43 20.23
CA MET A 1 57.39 20.34 20.75
C MET A 1 57.36 21.59 19.89
N VAL A 2 56.44 21.67 18.93
CA VAL A 2 55.92 22.93 18.36
C VAL A 2 54.45 22.66 18.05
N GLN A 3 53.56 23.33 18.77
CA GLN A 3 52.11 23.35 18.54
C GLN A 3 51.78 24.26 17.35
N PRO A 4 50.82 23.90 16.48
CA PRO A 4 50.09 24.86 15.68
C PRO A 4 48.80 25.28 16.39
N GLN A 5 48.48 26.58 16.30
CA GLN A 5 47.20 27.15 16.73
C GLN A 5 46.03 26.66 15.85
N PRO A 6 44.79 26.71 16.38
CA PRO A 6 43.57 26.36 15.64
C PRO A 6 43.02 27.56 14.86
N ASP A 7 42.87 27.40 13.55
CA ASP A 7 42.03 28.28 12.74
C ASP A 7 40.54 28.05 13.07
N GLY A 8 39.79 29.16 13.11
CA GLY A 8 38.51 29.31 13.83
C GLY A 8 37.28 28.60 13.26
N PRO A 9 36.12 28.75 13.95
CA PRO A 9 34.91 28.00 13.66
C PRO A 9 34.17 28.57 12.43
N MET A 10 33.95 27.74 11.41
CA MET A 10 32.94 28.02 10.39
C MET A 10 31.55 27.92 11.03
N GLN A 11 31.04 29.05 11.47
CA GLN A 11 29.70 29.19 12.03
C GLN A 11 28.72 29.48 10.90
N TRP A 12 27.90 28.50 10.52
CA TRP A 12 26.78 28.72 9.61
C TRP A 12 25.64 29.36 10.40
N GLU A 13 25.56 30.69 10.43
CA GLU A 13 24.39 31.41 10.95
C GLU A 13 23.18 31.17 10.04
N MET A 14 22.30 30.27 10.46
CA MET A 14 20.94 30.15 9.93
C MET A 14 20.06 31.14 10.68
N SER A 15 20.19 32.43 10.36
CA SER A 15 19.28 33.46 10.87
C SER A 15 17.90 33.26 10.25
N GLY A 16 16.99 32.72 11.06
CA GLY A 16 15.58 32.60 10.74
C GLY A 16 14.91 33.97 10.81
N GLU A 17 14.81 34.62 9.66
CA GLU A 17 13.82 35.68 9.44
C GLU A 17 12.92 35.28 8.28
N GLU A 18 11.62 35.46 8.47
CA GLU A 18 10.56 35.23 7.49
C GLU A 18 10.73 36.16 6.29
N GLY A 19 11.60 35.77 5.36
CA GLY A 19 11.87 36.54 4.16
C GLY A 19 12.85 35.81 3.28
N GLY A 20 12.33 34.99 2.34
CA GLY A 20 13.03 34.43 1.19
C GLY A 20 14.56 34.28 1.31
N GLY A 21 15.02 33.33 2.13
CA GLY A 21 16.45 33.04 2.31
C GLY A 21 17.12 32.61 1.01
N THR A 22 17.64 33.58 0.26
CA THR A 22 18.55 33.34 -0.85
C THR A 22 19.88 32.95 -0.24
N LEU A 23 20.26 31.67 -0.38
CA LEU A 23 21.57 31.17 0.03
C LEU A 23 22.63 31.95 -0.77
N ARG A 24 23.36 32.83 -0.10
CA ARG A 24 24.43 33.61 -0.75
C ARG A 24 25.66 32.71 -0.90
N VAL A 25 25.96 32.36 -2.14
CA VAL A 25 27.11 31.51 -2.49
C VAL A 25 28.40 32.33 -2.37
N PRO A 26 29.45 31.81 -1.71
CA PRO A 26 30.77 32.43 -1.72
C PRO A 26 31.29 32.65 -3.16
N PRO A 27 31.95 33.78 -3.46
CA PRO A 27 32.41 34.11 -4.81
C PRO A 27 33.31 33.05 -5.44
N GLU A 28 34.08 32.30 -4.62
CA GLU A 28 34.98 31.25 -5.11
C GLU A 28 34.25 30.01 -5.65
N LEU A 29 32.99 29.80 -5.27
CA LEU A 29 32.16 28.66 -5.67
C LEU A 29 31.06 29.02 -6.67
N ALA A 30 30.89 30.31 -6.96
CA ALA A 30 29.85 30.82 -7.86
C ALA A 30 30.03 30.36 -9.32
N SER A 31 31.26 30.05 -9.73
CA SER A 31 31.60 29.53 -11.07
C SER A 31 31.56 28.00 -11.17
N ASN A 32 31.30 27.29 -10.06
CA ASN A 32 31.27 25.83 -10.05
C ASN A 32 29.91 25.32 -10.55
N GLU A 33 29.91 24.66 -11.72
CA GLU A 33 28.69 24.17 -12.39
C GLU A 33 27.83 23.24 -11.52
N VAL A 34 28.46 22.42 -10.66
CA VAL A 34 27.76 21.51 -9.75
C VAL A 34 27.02 22.30 -8.67
N VAL A 35 27.65 23.36 -8.14
CA VAL A 35 27.04 24.25 -7.14
C VAL A 35 25.86 25.01 -7.76
N THR A 36 26.02 25.54 -8.97
CA THR A 36 24.93 26.22 -9.70
C THR A 36 23.73 25.29 -9.94
N ARG A 37 23.99 24.02 -10.33
CA ARG A 37 22.94 23.03 -10.54
C ARG A 37 22.22 22.67 -9.24
N LEU A 38 22.95 22.42 -8.16
CA LEU A 38 22.37 22.11 -6.84
C LEU A 38 21.51 23.26 -6.30
N LEU A 39 21.90 24.52 -6.56
CA LEU A 39 21.09 25.68 -6.19
C LEU A 39 19.81 25.78 -7.02
N GLY A 40 19.89 25.48 -8.32
CA GLY A 40 18.72 25.37 -9.20
C GLY A 40 17.74 24.30 -8.71
N ASP A 41 18.26 23.11 -8.39
CA ASP A 41 17.45 22.00 -7.87
C ASP A 41 16.84 22.37 -6.49
N ASN A 42 17.60 23.04 -5.61
CA ASN A 42 17.09 23.50 -4.32
C ASN A 42 15.98 24.55 -4.47
N GLN A 43 16.12 25.48 -5.43
CA GLN A 43 15.09 26.45 -5.75
C GLN A 43 13.82 25.77 -6.27
N GLN A 44 13.96 24.81 -7.18
CA GLN A 44 12.83 24.03 -7.70
C GLN A 44 12.13 23.24 -6.59
N LEU A 45 12.88 22.63 -5.67
CA LEU A 45 12.32 21.93 -4.51
C LEU A 45 11.55 22.87 -3.58
N ARG A 46 12.08 24.06 -3.31
CA ARG A 46 11.39 25.08 -2.51
C ARG A 46 10.10 25.55 -3.17
N GLU A 47 10.12 25.76 -4.48
CA GLU A 47 8.92 26.14 -5.24
C GLU A 47 7.88 25.01 -5.28
N ALA A 48 8.31 23.77 -5.48
CA ALA A 48 7.43 22.61 -5.44
C ALA A 48 6.79 22.43 -4.06
N LEU A 49 7.57 22.59 -2.98
CA LEU A 49 7.06 22.53 -1.61
C LEU A 49 6.09 23.67 -1.32
N ARG A 50 6.38 24.89 -1.79
CA ARG A 50 5.46 26.03 -1.66
C ARG A 50 4.14 25.77 -2.38
N ARG A 51 4.18 25.28 -3.63
CA ARG A 51 2.98 24.92 -4.41
C ARG A 51 2.18 23.80 -3.73
N SER A 52 2.86 22.78 -3.21
CA SER A 52 2.23 21.68 -2.47
C SER A 52 1.53 22.18 -1.20
N ASN A 53 2.17 23.06 -0.43
CA ASN A 53 1.58 23.65 0.77
C ASN A 53 0.35 24.50 0.46
N VAL A 54 0.38 25.31 -0.61
CA VAL A 54 -0.79 26.08 -1.06
C VAL A 54 -1.93 25.16 -1.48
N ALA A 55 -1.65 24.13 -2.27
CA ALA A 55 -2.64 23.16 -2.70
C ALA A 55 -3.22 22.34 -1.52
N LEU A 56 -2.42 22.09 -0.48
CA LEU A 56 -2.91 21.42 0.73
C LEU A 56 -3.84 22.34 1.52
N ARG A 57 -3.49 23.63 1.70
CA ARG A 57 -4.35 24.61 2.36
C ARG A 57 -5.69 24.76 1.64
N GLN A 58 -5.68 24.88 0.31
CA GLN A 58 -6.90 24.92 -0.50
C GLN A 58 -7.78 23.68 -0.29
N ARG A 59 -7.18 22.48 -0.28
CA ARG A 59 -7.93 21.24 -0.01
C ARG A 59 -8.49 21.15 1.41
N CYS A 60 -7.77 21.68 2.41
CA CYS A 60 -8.30 21.78 3.77
C CYS A 60 -9.50 22.73 3.84
N GLU A 61 -9.40 23.92 3.24
CA GLU A 61 -10.49 24.90 3.16
C GLU A 61 -11.72 24.34 2.43
N GLU A 62 -11.52 23.63 1.32
CA GLU A 62 -12.60 22.94 0.59
C GLU A 62 -13.28 21.86 1.44
N MET A 63 -12.49 21.08 2.19
CA MET A 63 -13.00 20.03 3.06
C MET A 63 -13.79 20.61 4.23
N GLU A 64 -13.29 21.67 4.87
CA GLU A 64 -13.99 22.40 5.92
C GLU A 64 -15.30 22.99 5.39
N GLY A 65 -15.27 23.61 4.21
CA GLY A 65 -16.47 24.14 3.54
C GLY A 65 -17.48 23.04 3.20
N TRP A 66 -17.02 21.87 2.74
CA TRP A 66 -17.90 20.72 2.47
C TRP A 66 -18.53 20.17 3.76
N GLN A 67 -17.74 20.05 4.83
CA GLN A 67 -18.26 19.62 6.13
C GLN A 67 -19.31 20.60 6.67
N GLN A 68 -19.07 21.91 6.55
CA GLN A 68 -20.02 22.92 6.98
C GLN A 68 -21.34 22.83 6.20
N ARG A 69 -21.27 22.76 4.86
CA ARG A 69 -22.47 22.59 4.02
C ARG A 69 -23.25 21.32 4.37
N THR A 70 -22.54 20.23 4.63
CA THR A 70 -23.15 18.95 5.02
C THR A 70 -23.86 19.06 6.38
N ARG A 71 -23.29 19.81 7.34
CA ARG A 71 -23.96 20.10 8.62
C ARG A 71 -25.21 20.97 8.40
N ASP A 72 -25.09 22.05 7.63
CA ASP A 72 -26.19 22.96 7.34
C ASP A 72 -27.35 22.21 6.63
N GLU A 73 -27.04 21.32 5.68
CA GLU A 73 -28.04 20.46 5.02
C GLU A 73 -28.71 19.50 6.00
N ARG A 74 -27.95 18.88 6.91
CA ARG A 74 -28.51 17.99 7.94
C ARG A 74 -29.43 18.75 8.90
N GLU A 75 -29.03 19.94 9.31
CA GLU A 75 -29.84 20.81 10.17
C GLU A 75 -31.11 21.25 9.46
N PHE A 76 -31.01 21.68 8.20
CA PHE A 76 -32.17 22.01 7.38
C PHE A 76 -33.15 20.85 7.26
N LEU A 77 -32.66 19.65 6.93
CA LEU A 77 -33.49 18.45 6.86
C LEU A 77 -34.12 18.13 8.21
N SER A 78 -33.37 18.23 9.31
CA SER A 78 -33.88 18.03 10.66
C SER A 78 -35.04 18.98 10.98
N CYS A 79 -34.90 20.27 10.69
CA CYS A 79 -35.96 21.25 10.84
C CYS A 79 -37.18 20.91 9.98
N ARG A 80 -36.99 20.54 8.71
CA ARG A 80 -38.11 20.12 7.83
C ARG A 80 -38.82 18.86 8.33
N PHE A 81 -38.08 17.89 8.87
CA PHE A 81 -38.68 16.71 9.48
C PHE A 81 -39.46 17.04 10.75
N GLN A 82 -38.98 17.98 11.56
CA GLN A 82 -39.71 18.46 12.74
C GLN A 82 -41.00 19.18 12.35
N GLU A 83 -40.95 20.07 11.35
CA GLU A 83 -42.12 20.75 10.79
C GLU A 83 -43.15 19.73 10.26
N ALA A 84 -42.70 18.73 9.49
CA ALA A 84 -43.56 17.68 8.96
C ALA A 84 -44.20 16.84 10.08
N ARG A 85 -43.44 16.50 11.13
CA ARG A 85 -43.97 15.80 12.32
C ARG A 85 -45.04 16.64 13.03
N ALA A 86 -44.77 17.91 13.28
CA ALA A 86 -45.74 18.82 13.91
C ALA A 86 -47.02 18.98 13.07
N LEU A 87 -46.90 18.98 11.73
CA LEU A 87 -48.06 18.98 10.85
C LEU A 87 -48.87 17.67 10.97
N VAL A 88 -48.20 16.52 10.97
CA VAL A 88 -48.87 15.21 11.13
C VAL A 88 -49.56 15.12 12.48
N GLU A 89 -48.92 15.56 13.57
CA GLU A 89 -49.52 15.57 14.91
C GLU A 89 -50.75 16.47 14.96
N ARG A 90 -50.71 17.67 14.36
CA ARG A 90 -51.89 18.54 14.27
C ARG A 90 -53.02 17.90 13.46
N LEU A 91 -52.72 17.34 12.28
CA LEU A 91 -53.71 16.64 11.46
C LEU A 91 -54.28 15.40 12.17
N ALA A 92 -53.48 14.72 12.99
CA ALA A 92 -53.94 13.61 13.81
C ALA A 92 -54.87 14.08 14.93
N GLN A 93 -54.55 15.19 15.60
CA GLN A 93 -55.43 15.82 16.59
C GLN A 93 -56.74 16.28 15.97
N GLU A 94 -56.70 16.97 14.83
CA GLU A 94 -57.89 17.39 14.08
C GLU A 94 -58.72 16.19 13.63
N ASN A 95 -58.11 15.12 13.11
CA ASN A 95 -58.82 13.89 12.78
C ASN A 95 -59.46 13.26 14.02
N HIS A 96 -58.78 13.25 15.16
CA HIS A 96 -59.35 12.74 16.41
C HIS A 96 -60.53 13.59 16.88
N SER A 97 -60.44 14.92 16.79
CA SER A 97 -61.54 15.85 17.06
C SER A 97 -62.72 15.64 16.11
N LEU A 98 -62.47 15.54 14.80
CA LEU A 98 -63.51 15.28 13.80
C LEU A 98 -64.16 13.90 14.01
N GLN A 99 -63.37 12.87 14.31
CA GLN A 99 -63.91 11.55 14.69
C GLN A 99 -64.73 11.62 15.97
N SER A 100 -64.35 12.43 16.96
CA SER A 100 -65.15 12.62 18.18
C SER A 100 -66.47 13.33 17.93
N LEU A 101 -66.51 14.31 17.00
CA LEU A 101 -67.76 14.96 16.57
C LEU A 101 -68.64 14.04 15.73
N VAL A 102 -68.05 13.15 14.92
CA VAL A 102 -68.79 12.19 14.09
C VAL A 102 -69.28 10.99 14.89
N ASN A 103 -68.58 10.62 15.97
CA ASN A 103 -68.95 9.53 16.86
C ASN A 103 -69.77 10.00 18.08
N GLU A 104 -70.21 11.25 18.15
CA GLU A 104 -71.19 11.69 19.15
C GLU A 104 -72.59 11.21 18.72
N PRO A 105 -73.24 10.26 19.42
CA PRO A 105 -74.61 9.92 19.14
C PRO A 105 -75.50 10.95 19.83
N ALA A 106 -76.46 11.52 19.08
CA ALA A 106 -77.63 12.15 19.66
C ALA A 106 -78.33 11.13 20.58
N SER A 107 -78.18 11.30 21.90
CA SER A 107 -79.01 10.62 22.89
C SER A 107 -79.26 11.58 24.05
N ASP A 108 -80.42 12.21 24.02
CA ASP A 108 -80.98 12.97 25.12
C ASP A 108 -81.36 12.06 26.31
N HIS A 109 -81.11 12.60 27.51
CA HIS A 109 -81.90 12.53 28.74
C HIS A 109 -81.56 11.55 29.92
N CYS A 110 -81.16 12.21 31.02
CA CYS A 110 -81.61 12.08 32.42
C CYS A 110 -80.84 11.22 33.45
N CYS A 111 -80.08 11.94 34.31
CA CYS A 111 -80.02 11.90 35.78
C CYS A 111 -80.41 10.62 36.56
N ARG A 112 -79.49 10.13 37.42
CA ARG A 112 -79.48 10.33 38.91
C ARG A 112 -78.94 9.12 39.71
N SER A 113 -77.83 9.39 40.43
CA SER A 113 -77.47 8.95 41.80
C SER A 113 -77.12 7.48 42.18
N SER A 114 -75.86 7.37 42.67
CA SER A 114 -75.43 6.87 44.00
C SER A 114 -75.34 5.37 44.32
N GLN A 115 -74.12 4.92 44.68
CA GLN A 115 -73.72 4.07 45.83
C GLN A 115 -72.17 4.00 45.82
N THR A 116 -71.39 4.63 46.72
CA THR A 116 -70.93 4.17 48.07
C THR A 116 -70.49 2.70 48.06
N GLU A 117 -69.24 2.32 48.37
CA GLU A 117 -68.56 2.30 49.69
C GLU A 117 -67.03 2.38 49.47
N ASP A 118 -66.28 3.33 50.06
CA ASP A 118 -65.65 3.32 51.40
C ASP A 118 -64.58 2.23 51.63
N LEU A 119 -63.31 2.66 51.78
CA LEU A 119 -62.51 2.52 53.02
C LEU A 119 -61.10 3.13 52.86
N GLN A 120 -60.89 4.28 53.51
CA GLN A 120 -59.75 4.70 54.37
C GLN A 120 -58.32 4.31 53.94
N GLY A 121 -57.32 5.20 53.82
CA GLY A 121 -57.02 6.44 54.54
C GLY A 121 -55.51 6.80 54.32
N PRO A 122 -54.97 7.89 54.91
CA PRO A 122 -54.30 8.98 54.17
C PRO A 122 -52.87 9.33 54.72
N PRO A 123 -52.34 10.57 54.64
CA PRO A 123 -51.67 11.22 53.50
C PRO A 123 -50.29 11.84 53.91
N ALA A 124 -49.73 12.72 53.05
CA ALA A 124 -48.75 13.82 53.31
C ALA A 124 -47.48 13.69 52.44
N ARG A 125 -46.83 14.74 51.93
CA ARG A 125 -47.01 16.21 51.96
C ARG A 125 -46.02 16.74 50.91
N SER A 126 -46.40 17.75 50.13
CA SER A 126 -45.45 18.56 49.36
C SER A 126 -44.98 19.74 50.23
N ARG A 127 -43.67 19.99 50.34
CA ARG A 127 -43.12 21.36 50.43
C ARG A 127 -41.62 21.39 50.08
N ALA A 128 -41.27 22.47 49.40
CA ALA A 128 -40.04 22.81 48.70
C ALA A 128 -38.89 23.36 49.58
N LEU A 129 -37.74 23.57 48.89
CA LEU A 129 -36.74 24.66 48.96
C LEU A 129 -35.30 24.34 49.41
N GLU A 130 -34.39 24.91 48.59
CA GLU A 130 -32.96 25.29 48.77
C GLU A 130 -31.81 24.27 48.61
N GLY A 131 -30.78 24.70 47.85
CA GLY A 131 -29.44 24.08 47.69
C GLY A 131 -28.51 24.36 48.90
N PRO A 132 -27.16 24.10 48.87
CA PRO A 132 -26.22 24.46 47.78
C PRO A 132 -25.01 23.50 47.52
N GLN A 133 -24.34 23.75 46.38
CA GLN A 133 -22.94 23.56 45.96
C GLN A 133 -21.96 22.60 46.71
N THR A 134 -21.23 21.73 45.98
CA THR A 134 -19.81 21.91 45.53
C THR A 134 -19.09 20.59 45.14
N LEU A 135 -18.15 20.72 44.18
CA LEU A 135 -16.95 19.90 43.83
C LEU A 135 -17.01 18.69 42.84
N HIS A 136 -16.23 18.88 41.77
CA HIS A 136 -15.80 18.07 40.58
C HIS A 136 -14.87 16.87 40.97
N PRO A 137 -14.23 16.04 40.07
CA PRO A 137 -14.13 16.01 38.59
C PRO A 137 -14.06 14.60 37.88
N ARG A 138 -13.84 14.60 36.54
CA ARG A 138 -13.42 13.50 35.60
C ARG A 138 -14.55 12.54 35.15
N GLU A 139 -14.65 12.09 33.88
CA GLU A 139 -13.62 11.75 32.92
C GLU A 139 -14.11 11.74 31.45
N LYS A 140 -13.17 12.09 30.58
CA LYS A 140 -13.08 12.02 29.11
C LYS A 140 -13.86 10.87 28.43
N THR A 141 -14.67 11.27 27.46
CA THR A 141 -15.30 10.46 26.41
C THR A 141 -14.24 9.84 25.47
N ARG A 142 -14.29 8.52 25.29
CA ARG A 142 -13.77 7.81 24.11
C ARG A 142 -14.69 6.64 23.85
N VAL A 143 -15.49 6.70 22.79
CA VAL A 143 -16.20 5.53 22.27
C VAL A 143 -15.93 5.47 20.77
N GLU A 144 -15.27 4.38 20.41
CA GLU A 144 -15.05 3.89 19.05
C GLU A 144 -16.39 3.55 18.41
N GLU A 145 -16.65 4.10 17.23
CA GLU A 145 -17.80 3.74 16.41
C GLU A 145 -17.39 2.53 15.54
N THR A 146 -18.04 1.40 15.80
CA THR A 146 -17.87 0.15 15.03
C THR A 146 -19.03 0.05 14.05
N ASP A 147 -18.71 0.01 12.76
CA ASP A 147 -19.64 -0.21 11.66
C ASP A 147 -20.43 -1.53 11.82
N ARG A 148 -21.77 -1.44 11.81
CA ARG A 148 -22.65 -2.57 11.47
C ARG A 148 -23.75 -2.16 10.53
N HIS A 149 -23.67 -2.77 9.34
CA HIS A 149 -24.71 -2.92 8.33
C HIS A 149 -26.07 -3.36 8.89
N THR A 150 -27.14 -2.72 8.42
CA THR A 150 -28.48 -3.33 8.31
C THR A 150 -29.18 -2.85 7.05
N GLN A 151 -29.42 -3.81 6.14
CA GLN A 151 -30.37 -3.70 5.03
C GLN A 151 -31.79 -3.58 5.57
N THR A 152 -32.60 -2.70 5.00
CA THR A 152 -34.06 -2.75 5.12
C THR A 152 -34.75 -2.46 3.79
N THR A 153 -35.47 -3.46 3.32
CA THR A 153 -36.44 -3.49 2.22
C THR A 153 -37.69 -2.67 2.57
N PRO A 154 -38.37 -2.01 1.62
CA PRO A 154 -39.69 -1.43 1.87
C PRO A 154 -40.84 -2.38 1.43
N PRO A 155 -41.98 -2.38 2.14
CA PRO A 155 -43.16 -3.18 1.80
C PRO A 155 -44.11 -2.44 0.85
N ARG A 156 -44.79 -3.24 0.01
CA ARG A 156 -45.92 -2.85 -0.84
C ARG A 156 -47.22 -2.85 -0.03
N SER A 157 -48.06 -1.82 -0.18
CA SER A 157 -49.49 -1.91 0.12
C SER A 157 -50.34 -1.20 -0.94
N VAL A 158 -51.15 -2.03 -1.60
CA VAL A 158 -52.59 -1.92 -1.93
C VAL A 158 -53.28 -0.54 -1.99
N ARG A 159 -54.10 -0.44 -3.04
CA ARG A 159 -55.30 0.42 -3.30
C ARG A 159 -55.04 1.39 -4.46
N GLY A 160 -55.86 1.50 -5.50
CA GLY A 160 -57.22 1.00 -5.73
C GLY A 160 -58.02 2.11 -6.44
N GLY A 161 -58.09 2.03 -7.77
CA GLY A 161 -59.06 2.71 -8.66
C GLY A 161 -58.92 4.23 -8.89
N PRO A 162 -59.64 4.81 -9.87
CA PRO A 162 -60.41 4.19 -10.96
C PRO A 162 -59.93 4.58 -12.37
N ALA A 163 -60.44 3.81 -13.34
CA ALA A 163 -60.24 3.96 -14.76
C ALA A 163 -60.85 5.26 -15.32
N SER A 164 -60.14 5.90 -16.25
CA SER A 164 -60.74 6.77 -17.25
C SER A 164 -60.42 6.22 -18.64
N VAL A 165 -61.51 5.97 -19.36
CA VAL A 165 -61.58 5.38 -20.68
C VAL A 165 -61.15 6.43 -21.70
N SER A 166 -60.04 6.19 -22.41
CA SER A 166 -59.67 6.98 -23.59
C SER A 166 -59.84 6.14 -24.85
N VAL A 167 -60.93 6.44 -25.56
CA VAL A 167 -61.27 5.93 -26.88
C VAL A 167 -60.29 6.53 -27.90
N LYS A 168 -59.39 5.72 -28.46
CA LYS A 168 -58.60 6.08 -29.65
C LYS A 168 -59.36 5.66 -30.90
N ARG A 169 -59.69 6.64 -31.74
CA ARG A 169 -60.20 6.46 -33.11
C ARG A 169 -59.01 6.48 -34.08
N PRO A 170 -58.94 5.58 -35.08
CA PRO A 170 -57.80 5.47 -35.98
C PRO A 170 -57.92 6.42 -37.18
N ALA A 171 -56.79 7.01 -37.59
CA ALA A 171 -56.61 7.65 -38.88
C ALA A 171 -55.87 6.67 -39.81
N VAL A 172 -56.35 6.54 -41.05
CA VAL A 172 -55.83 5.65 -42.10
C VAL A 172 -55.23 6.50 -43.22
N LEU A 173 -54.29 5.89 -43.95
CA LEU A 173 -53.65 6.25 -45.22
C LEU A 173 -52.30 6.99 -45.02
N THR A 174 -51.17 6.51 -45.55
CA THR A 174 -50.97 6.05 -46.93
C THR A 174 -49.80 5.07 -47.08
N SER A 175 -49.93 4.28 -48.15
CA SER A 175 -49.03 3.26 -48.70
C SER A 175 -47.68 3.83 -49.17
N SER A 176 -46.58 3.14 -48.86
CA SER A 176 -45.41 3.05 -49.76
C SER A 176 -44.65 1.75 -49.52
N ARG A 177 -44.41 1.02 -50.61
CA ARG A 177 -43.70 -0.27 -50.70
C ARG A 177 -42.20 -0.02 -50.88
N HIS A 178 -41.34 -0.73 -50.14
CA HIS A 178 -40.23 -1.59 -50.61
C HIS A 178 -39.33 -2.04 -49.43
N PRO A 179 -38.53 -3.12 -49.58
CA PRO A 179 -38.43 -4.19 -48.60
C PRO A 179 -37.15 -4.15 -47.76
N LEU A 180 -37.24 -4.54 -46.48
CA LEU A 180 -36.07 -4.81 -45.65
C LEU A 180 -36.14 -6.22 -45.07
N ILE A 181 -35.26 -7.05 -45.61
CA ILE A 181 -34.42 -8.08 -44.99
C ILE A 181 -34.75 -8.36 -43.51
N PHE A 182 -35.24 -9.58 -43.25
CA PHE A 182 -35.27 -10.20 -41.93
C PHE A 182 -33.86 -10.57 -41.47
N PRO A 183 -33.56 -10.35 -40.18
CA PRO A 183 -32.91 -11.40 -39.42
C PRO A 183 -33.79 -11.86 -38.26
N SER A 184 -34.22 -13.11 -38.37
CA SER A 184 -34.78 -13.95 -37.33
C SER A 184 -33.76 -14.24 -36.23
N HIS A 185 -34.05 -13.84 -34.98
CA HIS A 185 -33.83 -14.67 -33.78
C HIS A 185 -34.34 -13.96 -32.51
N TRP A 186 -35.58 -14.21 -32.11
CA TRP A 186 -35.98 -14.13 -30.70
C TRP A 186 -36.92 -15.30 -30.41
N SER A 187 -36.32 -16.43 -30.05
CA SER A 187 -37.00 -17.52 -29.36
C SER A 187 -37.55 -16.99 -28.04
N ARG A 188 -38.85 -16.75 -27.97
CA ARG A 188 -39.56 -16.45 -26.74
C ARG A 188 -40.36 -17.69 -26.37
N GLN A 189 -40.00 -18.33 -25.26
CA GLN A 189 -40.73 -19.47 -24.71
C GLN A 189 -42.20 -19.10 -24.45
N PRO A 190 -43.15 -20.05 -24.62
CA PRO A 190 -44.57 -19.79 -24.46
C PRO A 190 -44.91 -19.69 -22.98
N VAL A 191 -45.54 -18.58 -22.59
CA VAL A 191 -46.22 -18.46 -21.29
C VAL A 191 -47.50 -19.29 -21.37
N GLU A 192 -47.59 -20.35 -20.56
CA GLU A 192 -48.82 -21.10 -20.31
C GLU A 192 -49.93 -20.12 -19.92
N GLY A 193 -50.99 -20.07 -20.74
CA GLY A 193 -52.10 -19.09 -20.65
C GLY A 193 -52.23 -18.15 -21.85
N ALA A 194 -51.21 -18.01 -22.71
CA ALA A 194 -51.31 -17.21 -23.94
C ALA A 194 -52.24 -17.85 -24.99
N ASN A 195 -52.40 -19.17 -24.96
CA ASN A 195 -53.24 -19.93 -25.89
C ASN A 195 -54.74 -19.68 -25.63
N ASP A 196 -55.15 -19.73 -24.36
CA ASP A 196 -56.56 -19.53 -23.98
C ASP A 196 -57.04 -18.11 -24.29
N PHE A 197 -56.19 -17.10 -24.06
CA PHE A 197 -56.50 -15.70 -24.40
C PHE A 197 -56.60 -15.48 -25.92
N LEU A 198 -55.72 -16.12 -26.71
CA LEU A 198 -55.80 -16.11 -28.17
C LEU A 198 -57.04 -16.83 -28.69
N GLN A 199 -57.48 -17.91 -28.04
CA GLN A 199 -58.68 -18.65 -28.40
C GLN A 199 -59.94 -17.83 -28.11
N VAL A 200 -60.00 -17.11 -26.99
CA VAL A 200 -61.08 -16.16 -26.67
C VAL A 200 -61.11 -15.01 -27.67
N LEU A 201 -59.96 -14.44 -28.02
CA LEU A 201 -59.89 -13.38 -29.04
C LEU A 201 -60.31 -13.86 -30.43
N LYS A 202 -59.95 -15.10 -30.79
CA LYS A 202 -60.34 -15.71 -32.07
C LYS A 202 -61.85 -15.97 -32.11
N SER A 203 -62.43 -16.48 -31.01
CA SER A 203 -63.88 -16.65 -30.88
C SER A 203 -64.62 -15.32 -30.93
N HIS A 204 -64.10 -14.27 -30.28
CA HIS A 204 -64.69 -12.94 -30.32
C HIS A 204 -64.61 -12.32 -31.72
N LYS A 205 -63.48 -12.50 -32.42
CA LYS A 205 -63.32 -12.09 -33.82
C LYS A 205 -64.34 -12.79 -34.74
N GLU A 206 -64.49 -14.11 -34.60
CA GLU A 206 -65.42 -14.90 -35.41
C GLU A 206 -66.87 -14.48 -35.17
N LYS A 207 -67.27 -14.25 -33.91
CA LYS A 207 -68.58 -13.69 -33.56
C LYS A 207 -68.81 -12.30 -34.15
N LEU A 208 -67.78 -11.45 -34.20
CA LEU A 208 -67.86 -10.13 -34.81
C LEU A 208 -68.03 -10.23 -36.33
N GLU A 209 -67.30 -11.14 -36.97
CA GLU A 209 -67.39 -11.40 -38.42
C GLU A 209 -68.74 -12.00 -38.81
N GLU A 210 -69.29 -12.88 -37.99
CA GLU A 210 -70.63 -13.46 -38.14
C GLU A 210 -71.72 -12.40 -37.95
N GLY A 211 -71.65 -11.59 -36.89
CA GLY A 211 -72.55 -10.46 -36.69
C GLY A 211 -72.50 -9.44 -37.84
N MET A 212 -71.31 -9.20 -38.42
CA MET A 212 -71.19 -8.36 -39.62
C MET A 212 -71.80 -9.01 -40.87
N ARG A 213 -71.77 -10.35 -41.01
CA ARG A 213 -72.45 -11.05 -42.11
C ARG A 213 -73.96 -10.98 -41.97
N GLU A 214 -74.49 -11.21 -40.77
CA GLU A 214 -75.92 -11.10 -40.50
C GLU A 214 -76.45 -9.68 -40.72
N LEU A 215 -75.67 -8.65 -40.33
CA LEU A 215 -76.08 -7.27 -40.54
C LEU A 215 -76.10 -6.89 -42.03
N ARG A 216 -75.16 -7.41 -42.83
CA ARG A 216 -75.18 -7.24 -44.28
C ARG A 216 -76.39 -7.90 -44.92
N TRP A 217 -76.69 -9.13 -44.50
CA TRP A 217 -77.88 -9.85 -44.97
C TRP A 217 -79.18 -9.13 -44.59
N LYS A 218 -79.32 -8.65 -43.35
CA LYS A 218 -80.47 -7.86 -42.91
C LYS A 218 -80.60 -6.55 -43.68
N ASN A 219 -79.50 -5.88 -44.02
CA ASN A 219 -79.56 -4.67 -44.85
C ASN A 219 -80.01 -4.98 -46.28
N GLU A 220 -79.53 -6.07 -46.89
CA GLU A 220 -79.99 -6.50 -48.22
C GLU A 220 -81.47 -6.90 -48.22
N GLU A 221 -81.96 -7.50 -47.13
CA GLU A 221 -83.39 -7.80 -46.93
C GLU A 221 -84.22 -6.52 -46.81
N MET A 222 -83.80 -5.56 -45.98
CA MET A 222 -84.48 -4.28 -45.81
C MET A 222 -84.53 -3.45 -47.10
N GLU A 223 -83.48 -3.51 -47.93
CA GLU A 223 -83.49 -2.87 -49.26
C GLU A 223 -84.50 -3.55 -50.20
N ARG A 224 -84.59 -4.90 -50.18
CA ARG A 224 -85.62 -5.61 -50.94
C ARG A 224 -87.03 -5.24 -50.49
N GLU A 225 -87.29 -5.17 -49.20
CA GLU A 225 -88.59 -4.75 -48.66
C GLU A 225 -88.92 -3.30 -49.06
N ARG A 226 -87.92 -2.40 -49.09
CA ARG A 226 -88.09 -1.03 -49.58
C ARG A 226 -88.44 -0.98 -51.07
N ASP A 227 -87.72 -1.73 -51.89
CA ASP A 227 -87.99 -1.82 -53.33
C ASP A 227 -89.38 -2.39 -53.62
N GLU A 228 -89.83 -3.37 -52.83
CA GLU A 228 -91.17 -3.94 -52.94
C GLU A 228 -92.25 -2.94 -52.51
N ALA A 229 -92.04 -2.23 -51.39
CA ALA A 229 -92.93 -1.16 -50.95
C ALA A 229 -93.02 -0.03 -51.98
N GLU A 230 -91.92 0.32 -52.64
CA GLU A 230 -91.88 1.31 -53.72
C GLU A 230 -92.67 0.84 -54.95
N LYS A 231 -92.48 -0.42 -55.38
CA LYS A 231 -93.27 -1.01 -56.48
C LYS A 231 -94.77 -1.01 -56.17
N GLU A 232 -95.15 -1.27 -54.92
CA GLU A 232 -96.55 -1.25 -54.50
C GLU A 232 -97.12 0.18 -54.48
N ARG A 233 -96.33 1.15 -54.00
CA ARG A 233 -96.69 2.57 -54.04
C ARG A 233 -96.90 3.05 -55.48
N ASP A 234 -96.08 2.60 -56.42
CA ASP A 234 -96.21 2.92 -57.84
C ASP A 234 -97.45 2.26 -58.49
N ARG A 235 -97.81 1.04 -58.08
CA ARG A 235 -99.08 0.41 -58.50
C ARG A 235 -100.28 1.23 -58.02
N MET A 236 -100.22 1.70 -56.78
CA MET A 236 -101.28 2.51 -56.16
C MET A 236 -101.43 3.87 -56.87
N LEU A 237 -100.31 4.54 -57.19
CA LEU A 237 -100.31 5.79 -57.95
C LEU A 237 -100.95 5.63 -59.32
N ARG A 238 -100.63 4.55 -60.07
CA ARG A 238 -101.27 4.25 -61.35
C ARG A 238 -102.79 4.03 -61.22
N CYS A 239 -103.25 3.43 -60.12
CA CYS A 239 -104.67 3.25 -59.84
C CYS A 239 -105.37 4.59 -59.56
N ILE A 240 -104.73 5.46 -58.77
CA ILE A 240 -105.23 6.82 -58.47
C ILE A 240 -105.36 7.64 -59.76
N ASP A 241 -104.37 7.57 -60.66
CA ASP A 241 -104.42 8.29 -61.93
C ASP A 241 -105.51 7.76 -62.87
N GLN A 242 -105.75 6.44 -62.89
CA GLN A 242 -106.90 5.85 -63.59
C GLN A 242 -108.25 6.36 -63.04
N LEU A 243 -108.39 6.46 -61.72
CA LEU A 243 -109.60 6.98 -61.08
C LEU A 243 -109.80 8.47 -61.36
N ARG A 244 -108.72 9.26 -61.36
CA ARG A 244 -108.76 10.68 -61.72
C ARG A 244 -109.18 10.89 -63.17
N ALA A 245 -108.66 10.09 -64.11
CA ALA A 245 -109.06 10.15 -65.52
C ALA A 245 -110.55 9.80 -65.72
N LYS A 246 -111.07 8.80 -64.99
CA LYS A 246 -112.51 8.46 -64.98
C LYS A 246 -113.38 9.58 -64.42
N LEU A 247 -112.92 10.27 -63.36
CA LEU A 247 -113.63 11.41 -62.79
C LEU A 247 -113.66 12.61 -63.76
N THR A 248 -112.60 12.81 -64.53
CA THR A 248 -112.55 13.89 -65.55
C THR A 248 -113.50 13.59 -66.72
N GLN A 249 -113.70 12.31 -67.07
CA GLN A 249 -114.66 11.88 -68.10
C GLN A 249 -116.13 12.10 -67.69
N VAL A 250 -116.46 11.93 -66.40
CA VAL A 250 -117.82 12.16 -65.87
C VAL A 250 -118.15 13.65 -65.72
N THR A 251 -117.14 14.50 -65.57
CA THR A 251 -117.33 15.96 -65.38
C THR A 251 -117.59 16.71 -66.69
N LEU A 252 -117.43 16.07 -67.87
CA LEU A 252 -117.59 16.71 -69.18
C LEU A 252 -118.96 16.46 -69.85
N LEU A 253 -119.87 15.69 -69.23
CA LEU A 253 -121.19 15.37 -69.80
C LEU A 253 -122.32 15.50 -68.77
N SER A 254 -122.80 16.71 -68.52
CA SER A 254 -124.23 17.00 -68.22
C SER A 254 -124.48 18.48 -67.89
N ALA A 255 -125.18 19.20 -68.77
CA ALA A 255 -125.91 20.42 -68.46
C ALA A 255 -127.10 20.59 -69.42
N THR A 256 -128.30 20.79 -68.86
CA THR A 256 -129.53 21.48 -69.34
C THR A 256 -130.66 21.05 -68.38
N GLU A 257 -131.11 21.87 -67.43
CA GLU A 257 -132.11 22.98 -67.52
C GLU A 257 -133.48 22.50 -68.06
N GLU A 258 -134.67 22.97 -67.68
CA GLU A 258 -135.30 23.83 -66.66
C GLU A 258 -136.84 23.63 -66.89
N VAL A 259 -137.69 23.51 -65.85
CA VAL A 259 -138.73 24.47 -65.38
C VAL A 259 -139.94 24.74 -66.32
N LEU A 260 -141.12 25.02 -65.71
CA LEU A 260 -142.32 25.77 -66.16
C LEU A 260 -143.62 24.92 -66.34
N GLN A 261 -144.88 25.33 -66.06
CA GLN A 261 -145.53 26.43 -65.30
C GLN A 261 -147.08 26.28 -65.43
N HIS A 262 -147.85 27.07 -64.64
CA HIS A 262 -149.21 27.64 -64.90
C HIS A 262 -150.49 26.83 -64.55
N ARG A 263 -151.40 27.35 -63.69
CA ARG A 263 -152.55 28.30 -63.88
C ARG A 263 -153.87 27.48 -63.78
N SER A 264 -155.02 27.87 -63.20
CA SER A 264 -155.75 29.14 -63.23
C SER A 264 -156.69 29.35 -62.03
N GLU A 265 -157.05 30.62 -61.88
CA GLU A 265 -158.01 31.25 -60.98
C GLU A 265 -159.42 30.64 -60.94
N ALA A 266 -160.03 30.64 -59.75
CA ALA A 266 -161.31 31.33 -59.43
C ALA A 266 -162.08 30.69 -58.24
N GLN A 267 -161.41 30.46 -57.10
CA GLN A 267 -162.03 30.28 -55.78
C GLN A 267 -161.32 31.15 -54.70
N HIS A 268 -160.69 32.23 -55.15
CA HIS A 268 -159.50 32.80 -54.50
C HIS A 268 -159.75 33.72 -53.29
N SER A 269 -160.99 34.06 -52.89
CA SER A 269 -161.20 35.11 -51.87
C SER A 269 -161.31 34.62 -50.42
N SER A 270 -161.58 33.33 -50.19
CA SER A 270 -161.60 32.75 -48.83
C SER A 270 -160.30 32.00 -48.51
N ASP A 271 -159.67 31.39 -49.53
CA ASP A 271 -158.33 30.84 -49.43
C ASP A 271 -157.26 31.94 -49.35
N TRP A 272 -157.52 33.17 -49.85
CA TRP A 272 -156.58 34.30 -49.73
C TRP A 272 -156.22 34.64 -48.29
N TYR A 273 -157.18 34.61 -47.37
CA TYR A 273 -156.94 34.94 -45.96
C TYR A 273 -156.20 33.81 -45.23
N ARG A 274 -156.53 32.55 -45.53
CA ARG A 274 -155.81 31.37 -45.00
C ARG A 274 -154.39 31.30 -45.53
N GLU A 275 -154.20 31.58 -46.81
CA GLU A 275 -152.89 31.66 -47.46
C GLU A 275 -152.10 32.88 -46.98
N LEU A 276 -152.74 33.99 -46.61
CA LEU A 276 -152.07 35.12 -45.96
C LEU A 276 -151.61 34.79 -44.54
N GLU A 277 -152.43 34.09 -43.76
CA GLU A 277 -152.06 33.61 -42.42
C GLU A 277 -150.97 32.56 -42.49
N GLU A 278 -151.03 31.61 -43.43
CA GLU A 278 -149.96 30.66 -43.71
C GLU A 278 -148.70 31.36 -44.22
N LYS A 279 -148.82 32.41 -45.05
CA LYS A 279 -147.69 33.24 -45.47
C LYS A 279 -147.11 34.05 -44.32
N LEU A 280 -147.92 34.56 -43.40
CA LEU A 280 -147.46 35.28 -42.21
C LEU A 280 -146.75 34.33 -41.25
N ASP A 281 -147.32 33.16 -40.98
CA ASP A 281 -146.71 32.10 -40.18
C ASP A 281 -145.45 31.54 -40.84
N TYR A 282 -145.45 31.38 -42.17
CA TYR A 282 -144.26 31.02 -42.95
C TYR A 282 -143.19 32.11 -42.91
N LEU A 283 -143.56 33.39 -43.02
CA LEU A 283 -142.62 34.51 -42.91
C LEU A 283 -142.09 34.65 -41.48
N GLN A 284 -142.91 34.37 -40.46
CA GLN A 284 -142.51 34.40 -39.06
C GLN A 284 -141.61 33.21 -38.71
N LYS A 285 -141.92 32.00 -39.21
CA LYS A 285 -141.06 30.82 -39.13
C LYS A 285 -139.77 31.00 -39.93
N SER A 286 -139.84 31.61 -41.12
CA SER A 286 -138.68 31.97 -41.95
C SER A 286 -137.84 33.06 -41.30
N SER A 287 -138.46 34.03 -40.61
CA SER A 287 -137.76 35.03 -39.82
C SER A 287 -137.07 34.41 -38.62
N ALA A 288 -137.79 33.60 -37.84
CA ALA A 288 -137.21 32.85 -36.73
C ALA A 288 -136.11 31.89 -37.20
N GLN A 289 -136.23 31.31 -38.40
CA GLN A 289 -135.20 30.49 -39.01
C GLN A 289 -134.01 31.33 -39.46
N ARG A 290 -134.23 32.52 -40.03
CA ARG A 290 -133.18 33.48 -40.37
C ARG A 290 -132.43 33.94 -39.12
N ASP A 291 -133.14 34.31 -38.06
CA ASP A 291 -132.55 34.72 -36.78
C ASP A 291 -131.75 33.58 -36.14
N LYS A 292 -132.24 32.32 -36.24
CA LYS A 292 -131.49 31.12 -35.83
C LYS A 292 -130.23 30.93 -36.69
N THR A 293 -130.32 31.06 -38.02
CA THR A 293 -129.15 30.95 -38.90
C THR A 293 -128.16 32.11 -38.71
N GLU A 294 -128.63 33.32 -38.42
CA GLU A 294 -127.81 34.50 -38.14
C GLU A 294 -127.12 34.37 -36.78
N ALA A 295 -127.81 33.84 -35.77
CA ALA A 295 -127.21 33.52 -34.48
C ALA A 295 -126.15 32.41 -34.61
N VAL A 296 -126.41 31.38 -35.43
CA VAL A 296 -125.43 30.33 -35.75
C VAL A 296 -124.25 30.90 -36.51
N LEU A 297 -124.46 31.78 -37.50
CA LEU A 297 -123.38 32.45 -38.24
C LEU A 297 -122.54 33.34 -37.32
N LYS A 298 -123.16 34.17 -36.46
CA LYS A 298 -122.45 34.97 -35.45
C LYS A 298 -121.65 34.10 -34.48
N GLN A 299 -122.15 32.92 -34.13
CA GLN A 299 -121.39 31.96 -33.32
C GLN A 299 -120.20 31.40 -34.11
N LYS A 300 -120.39 31.04 -35.38
CA LYS A 300 -119.30 30.58 -36.25
C LYS A 300 -118.24 31.65 -36.50
N ASP A 301 -118.63 32.92 -36.63
CA ASP A 301 -117.69 34.04 -36.73
C ASP A 301 -116.86 34.20 -35.45
N LYS A 302 -117.49 34.06 -34.27
CA LYS A 302 -116.77 34.04 -32.99
C LYS A 302 -115.82 32.85 -32.91
N ASP A 303 -116.25 31.66 -33.34
CA ASP A 303 -115.41 30.46 -33.40
C ASP A 303 -114.23 30.65 -34.38
N CYS A 304 -114.46 31.27 -35.54
CA CYS A 304 -113.41 31.59 -36.52
C CYS A 304 -112.40 32.60 -35.98
N VAL A 305 -112.85 33.64 -35.27
CA VAL A 305 -111.97 34.60 -34.61
C VAL A 305 -111.17 33.95 -33.49
N GLN A 306 -111.78 33.06 -32.70
CA GLN A 306 -111.08 32.31 -31.66
C GLN A 306 -110.03 31.37 -32.26
N LEU A 307 -110.39 30.61 -33.30
CA LEU A 307 -109.46 29.74 -34.03
C LEU A 307 -108.30 30.53 -34.65
N ALA A 308 -108.52 31.74 -35.16
CA ALA A 308 -107.46 32.60 -35.66
C ALA A 308 -106.49 33.03 -34.55
N LYS A 309 -107.01 33.43 -33.38
CA LYS A 309 -106.20 33.75 -32.19
C LYS A 309 -105.42 32.53 -31.71
N ASP A 310 -106.02 31.35 -31.71
CA ASP A 310 -105.36 30.10 -31.32
C ASP A 310 -104.28 29.72 -32.34
N CYS A 311 -104.51 29.92 -33.64
CA CYS A 311 -103.50 29.74 -34.67
C CYS A 311 -102.32 30.72 -34.52
N GLU A 312 -102.59 31.98 -34.18
CA GLU A 312 -101.56 32.98 -33.90
C GLU A 312 -100.77 32.64 -32.64
N ALA A 313 -101.44 32.21 -31.57
CA ALA A 313 -100.81 31.75 -30.33
C ALA A 313 -99.93 30.51 -30.57
N LEU A 314 -100.41 29.54 -31.35
CA LEU A 314 -99.63 28.36 -31.74
C LEU A 314 -98.44 28.73 -32.62
N LYS A 315 -98.59 29.68 -33.55
CA LYS A 315 -97.46 30.19 -34.36
C LYS A 315 -96.42 30.88 -33.49
N ALA A 316 -96.85 31.70 -32.53
CA ALA A 316 -95.95 32.34 -31.57
C ALA A 316 -95.22 31.29 -30.71
N GLN A 317 -95.93 30.28 -30.22
CA GLN A 317 -95.34 29.18 -29.47
C GLN A 317 -94.34 28.37 -30.30
N ALA A 318 -94.69 28.02 -31.55
CA ALA A 318 -93.78 27.33 -32.46
C ALA A 318 -92.53 28.16 -32.77
N THR A 319 -92.67 29.48 -32.93
CA THR A 319 -91.54 30.39 -33.17
C THR A 319 -90.64 30.52 -31.93
N SER A 320 -91.23 30.59 -30.73
CA SER A 320 -90.50 30.61 -29.46
C SER A 320 -89.70 29.32 -29.26
N LEU A 321 -90.33 28.15 -29.45
CA LEU A 321 -89.67 26.85 -29.34
C LEU A 321 -88.55 26.67 -30.38
N LEU A 322 -88.73 27.19 -31.60
CA LEU A 322 -87.67 27.21 -32.62
C LEU A 322 -86.48 28.08 -32.19
N GLY A 323 -86.76 29.25 -31.60
CA GLY A 323 -85.75 30.14 -31.02
C GLY A 323 -84.96 29.46 -29.90
N GLU A 324 -85.66 28.87 -28.94
CA GLU A 324 -85.06 28.10 -27.84
C GLU A 324 -84.22 26.93 -28.37
N LEU A 325 -84.73 26.15 -29.33
CA LEU A 325 -83.99 25.05 -29.95
C LEU A 325 -82.70 25.55 -30.61
N ASN A 326 -82.77 26.68 -31.34
CA ASN A 326 -81.63 27.27 -32.02
C ASN A 326 -80.58 27.82 -31.03
N GLU A 327 -81.02 28.42 -29.92
CA GLU A 327 -80.14 28.84 -28.82
C GLU A 327 -79.46 27.62 -28.17
N ARG A 328 -80.22 26.56 -27.88
CA ARG A 328 -79.66 25.32 -27.32
C ARG A 328 -78.69 24.65 -28.29
N GLN A 329 -78.98 24.67 -29.59
CA GLN A 329 -78.06 24.19 -30.63
C GLN A 329 -76.76 25.02 -30.65
N SER A 330 -76.85 26.35 -30.61
CA SER A 330 -75.68 27.24 -30.55
C SER A 330 -74.83 27.00 -29.29
N CYS A 331 -75.48 26.82 -28.13
CA CYS A 331 -74.83 26.48 -26.87
C CYS A 331 -74.13 25.11 -26.93
N LEU A 332 -74.79 24.10 -27.51
CA LEU A 332 -74.21 22.78 -27.71
C LEU A 332 -72.98 22.84 -28.62
N GLU A 333 -73.05 23.56 -29.74
CA GLU A 333 -71.90 23.71 -30.63
C GLU A 333 -70.73 24.46 -29.97
N LYS A 334 -70.99 25.48 -29.13
CA LYS A 334 -69.94 26.16 -28.35
C LYS A 334 -69.26 25.19 -27.38
N SER A 335 -70.05 24.43 -26.63
CA SER A 335 -69.54 23.40 -25.72
C SER A 335 -68.75 22.32 -26.45
N GLU A 336 -69.20 21.89 -27.64
CA GLU A 336 -68.47 20.93 -28.47
C GLU A 336 -67.13 21.49 -28.96
N ARG A 337 -67.07 22.78 -29.35
CA ARG A 337 -65.81 23.45 -29.73
C ARG A 337 -64.85 23.50 -28.54
N GLU A 338 -65.34 23.87 -27.36
CA GLU A 338 -64.54 23.90 -26.12
C GLU A 338 -64.03 22.52 -25.71
N ARG A 339 -64.87 21.48 -25.84
CA ARG A 339 -64.49 20.09 -25.63
C ARG A 339 -63.38 19.68 -26.59
N LYS A 340 -63.50 19.98 -27.88
CA LYS A 340 -62.46 19.68 -28.89
C LYS A 340 -61.13 20.38 -28.55
N VAL A 341 -61.16 21.66 -28.21
CA VAL A 341 -59.96 22.41 -27.79
C VAL A 341 -59.34 21.81 -26.54
N SER A 342 -60.14 21.36 -25.58
CA SER A 342 -59.67 20.72 -24.36
C SER A 342 -59.06 19.33 -24.64
N GLU A 343 -59.66 18.55 -25.55
CA GLU A 343 -59.13 17.26 -26.01
C GLU A 343 -57.81 17.39 -26.75
N GLU A 344 -57.65 18.41 -27.61
CA GLU A 344 -56.39 18.72 -28.28
C GLU A 344 -55.31 19.13 -27.28
N LYS A 345 -55.65 19.97 -26.30
CA LYS A 345 -54.74 20.34 -25.20
C LYS A 345 -54.32 19.11 -24.40
N LEU A 346 -55.26 18.25 -24.02
CA LEU A 346 -54.95 16.99 -23.33
C LEU A 346 -54.04 16.11 -24.19
N CYS A 347 -54.34 15.95 -25.48
CA CYS A 347 -53.50 15.17 -26.40
C CYS A 347 -52.07 15.72 -26.48
N SER A 348 -51.90 17.05 -26.57
CA SER A 348 -50.57 17.68 -26.58
C SER A 348 -49.82 17.49 -25.26
N LYS A 349 -50.50 17.60 -24.12
CA LYS A 349 -49.93 17.37 -22.79
C LYS A 349 -49.55 15.90 -22.58
N THR A 350 -50.36 14.95 -23.04
CA THR A 350 -50.03 13.52 -22.99
C THR A 350 -48.79 13.20 -23.84
N LYS A 351 -48.66 13.78 -25.03
CA LYS A 351 -47.46 13.62 -25.86
C LYS A 351 -46.23 14.23 -25.19
N ALA A 352 -46.35 15.42 -24.63
CA ALA A 352 -45.25 16.07 -23.91
C ALA A 352 -44.80 15.26 -22.67
N LEU A 353 -45.77 14.73 -21.91
CA LEU A 353 -45.50 13.85 -20.77
C LEU A 353 -44.78 12.58 -21.22
N GLN A 354 -45.23 11.94 -22.30
CA GLN A 354 -44.60 10.73 -22.83
C GLN A 354 -43.14 10.97 -23.25
N VAL A 355 -42.83 12.14 -23.82
CA VAL A 355 -41.45 12.53 -24.16
C VAL A 355 -40.62 12.74 -22.90
N ALA A 356 -41.16 13.45 -21.91
CA ALA A 356 -40.46 13.68 -20.63
C ALA A 356 -40.20 12.36 -19.87
N GLU A 357 -41.14 11.41 -19.90
CA GLU A 357 -40.97 10.07 -19.33
C GLU A 357 -39.84 9.29 -20.02
N GLN A 358 -39.76 9.36 -21.35
CA GLN A 358 -38.69 8.72 -22.12
C GLN A 358 -37.31 9.35 -21.81
N GLU A 359 -37.25 10.68 -21.68
CA GLU A 359 -36.03 11.39 -21.34
C GLU A 359 -35.54 11.07 -19.93
N LEU A 360 -36.45 11.00 -18.95
CA LEU A 360 -36.12 10.56 -17.58
C LEU A 360 -35.61 9.11 -17.56
N GLU A 361 -36.22 8.22 -18.33
CA GLU A 361 -35.77 6.84 -18.44
C GLU A 361 -34.38 6.74 -19.10
N GLN A 362 -34.11 7.57 -20.11
CA GLN A 362 -32.78 7.66 -20.72
C GLN A 362 -31.74 8.19 -19.73
N GLN A 363 -32.06 9.23 -18.96
CA GLN A 363 -31.18 9.75 -17.91
C GLN A 363 -30.92 8.70 -16.84
N ARG A 364 -31.94 7.96 -16.39
CA ARG A 364 -31.78 6.84 -15.44
C ARG A 364 -30.79 5.79 -15.96
N LYS A 365 -30.89 5.40 -17.24
CA LYS A 365 -29.95 4.47 -17.87
C LYS A 365 -28.52 5.04 -17.92
N GLN A 366 -28.37 6.30 -18.28
CA GLN A 366 -27.06 6.97 -18.27
C GLN A 366 -26.45 7.02 -16.87
N HIS A 367 -27.24 7.38 -15.86
CA HIS A 367 -26.81 7.37 -14.46
C HIS A 367 -26.43 5.96 -13.99
N HIS A 368 -27.19 4.94 -14.38
CA HIS A 368 -26.86 3.55 -14.04
C HIS A 368 -25.50 3.14 -14.62
N VAL A 369 -25.25 3.42 -15.91
CA VAL A 369 -23.96 3.14 -16.55
C VAL A 369 -22.82 3.94 -15.90
N ALA A 370 -23.06 5.21 -15.55
CA ALA A 370 -22.08 6.03 -14.84
C ALA A 370 -21.77 5.47 -13.45
N MET A 371 -22.79 5.02 -12.72
CA MET A 371 -22.64 4.39 -11.41
C MET A 371 -21.85 3.08 -11.51
N ASP A 372 -22.16 2.21 -12.47
CA ASP A 372 -21.43 0.96 -12.70
C ASP A 372 -19.97 1.21 -13.05
N LYS A 373 -19.69 2.24 -13.87
CA LYS A 373 -18.33 2.66 -14.19
C LYS A 373 -17.56 3.11 -12.94
N LEU A 374 -18.20 3.90 -12.08
CA LEU A 374 -17.58 4.35 -10.83
C LEU A 374 -17.36 3.18 -9.86
N LEU A 375 -18.32 2.26 -9.74
CA LEU A 375 -18.17 1.06 -8.93
C LEU A 375 -16.98 0.21 -9.40
N LEU A 376 -16.83 0.00 -10.70
CA LEU A 376 -15.71 -0.75 -11.26
C LEU A 376 -14.37 -0.05 -11.02
N GLN A 377 -14.33 1.29 -11.12
CA GLN A 377 -13.14 2.09 -10.80
C GLN A 377 -12.78 1.96 -9.32
N THR A 378 -13.75 2.08 -8.41
CA THR A 378 -13.55 1.91 -6.97
C THR A 378 -13.01 0.51 -6.67
N GLN A 379 -13.60 -0.53 -7.24
CA GLN A 379 -13.14 -1.91 -7.04
C GLN A 379 -11.71 -2.13 -7.56
N SER A 380 -11.36 -1.54 -8.70
CA SER A 380 -10.00 -1.59 -9.24
C SER A 380 -8.98 -0.89 -8.32
N LEU A 381 -9.34 0.28 -7.78
CA LEU A 381 -8.48 1.02 -6.85
C LEU A 381 -8.35 0.31 -5.50
N GLU A 382 -9.42 -0.28 -4.99
CA GLU A 382 -9.40 -1.10 -3.77
C GLU A 382 -8.50 -2.33 -3.92
N GLN A 383 -8.56 -3.00 -5.08
CA GLN A 383 -7.69 -4.13 -5.37
C GLN A 383 -6.21 -3.70 -5.45
N ALA A 384 -5.92 -2.56 -6.09
CA ALA A 384 -4.56 -2.01 -6.14
C ALA A 384 -4.05 -1.62 -4.74
N LEU A 385 -4.89 -0.98 -3.91
CA LEU A 385 -4.55 -0.66 -2.53
C LEU A 385 -4.29 -1.93 -1.69
N LYS A 386 -5.04 -3.00 -1.92
CA LYS A 386 -4.82 -4.30 -1.25
C LYS A 386 -3.47 -4.90 -1.62
N THR A 387 -3.08 -4.84 -2.90
CA THR A 387 -1.76 -5.34 -3.34
C THR A 387 -0.62 -4.47 -2.80
N GLU A 388 -0.76 -3.14 -2.82
CA GLU A 388 0.22 -2.21 -2.24
C GLU A 388 0.42 -2.46 -0.74
N ARG A 389 -0.67 -2.64 0.02
CA ARG A 389 -0.58 -3.02 1.43
C ARG A 389 0.21 -4.30 1.64
N HIS A 390 0.02 -5.31 0.79
CA HIS A 390 0.79 -6.55 0.86
C HIS A 390 2.28 -6.31 0.57
N VAL A 391 2.61 -5.55 -0.47
CA VAL A 391 3.99 -5.18 -0.79
C VAL A 391 4.66 -4.44 0.38
N VAL A 392 3.99 -3.45 0.98
CA VAL A 392 4.50 -2.73 2.15
C VAL A 392 4.77 -3.68 3.33
N THR A 393 3.92 -4.69 3.56
CA THR A 393 4.17 -5.67 4.62
C THR A 393 5.39 -6.55 4.34
N GLU A 394 5.63 -6.93 3.08
CA GLU A 394 6.82 -7.71 2.70
C GLU A 394 8.10 -6.88 2.79
N GLU A 395 8.09 -5.64 2.32
CA GLU A 395 9.24 -4.72 2.46
C GLU A 395 9.56 -4.42 3.93
N ARG A 396 8.54 -4.30 4.79
CA ARG A 396 8.75 -4.18 6.24
C ARG A 396 9.47 -5.39 6.83
N LYS A 397 9.12 -6.62 6.40
CA LYS A 397 9.82 -7.84 6.83
C LYS A 397 11.28 -7.85 6.35
N LYS A 398 11.53 -7.49 5.09
CA LYS A 398 12.89 -7.38 4.54
C LYS A 398 13.72 -6.35 5.29
N LEU A 399 13.14 -5.18 5.61
CA LEU A 399 13.82 -4.16 6.41
C LEU A 399 14.19 -4.70 7.80
N SER A 400 13.27 -5.38 8.49
CA SER A 400 13.57 -6.00 9.79
C SER A 400 14.66 -7.08 9.70
N GLN A 401 14.67 -7.88 8.62
CA GLN A 401 15.74 -8.85 8.36
C GLN A 401 17.09 -8.16 8.15
N LEU A 402 17.12 -7.07 7.36
CA LEU A 402 18.33 -6.31 7.12
C LEU A 402 18.85 -5.62 8.39
N GLN A 403 17.95 -5.06 9.20
CA GLN A 403 18.28 -4.49 10.50
C GLN A 403 18.89 -5.56 11.42
N HIS A 404 18.29 -6.75 11.48
CA HIS A 404 18.84 -7.85 12.26
C HIS A 404 20.23 -8.29 11.76
N ALA A 405 20.40 -8.44 10.45
CA ALA A 405 21.68 -8.79 9.84
C ALA A 405 22.76 -7.74 10.15
N TYR A 406 22.42 -6.44 10.06
CA TYR A 406 23.32 -5.36 10.42
C TYR A 406 23.73 -5.42 11.90
N THR A 407 22.77 -5.64 12.82
CA THR A 407 23.07 -5.80 14.24
C THR A 407 23.98 -6.99 14.52
N CYS A 408 23.77 -8.12 13.83
CA CYS A 408 24.65 -9.28 13.95
C CYS A 408 26.07 -8.97 13.47
N LEU A 409 26.22 -8.35 12.29
CA LEU A 409 27.53 -7.96 11.76
C LEU A 409 28.25 -6.96 12.68
N PHE A 410 27.53 -5.99 13.22
CA PHE A 410 28.09 -5.03 14.16
C PHE A 410 28.60 -5.71 15.42
N ARG A 411 27.82 -6.64 15.99
CA ARG A 411 28.24 -7.44 17.14
C ARG A 411 29.46 -8.30 16.83
N ASP A 412 29.49 -8.94 15.66
CA ASP A 412 30.61 -9.79 15.26
C ASP A 412 31.89 -8.97 15.07
N TYR A 413 31.77 -7.77 14.49
CA TYR A 413 32.87 -6.82 14.38
C TYR A 413 33.38 -6.35 15.75
N ASP A 414 32.50 -5.93 16.66
CA ASP A 414 32.88 -5.54 18.03
C ASP A 414 33.59 -6.69 18.77
N ASN A 415 33.08 -7.91 18.64
CA ASN A 415 33.71 -9.10 19.22
C ASN A 415 35.10 -9.36 18.61
N LYS A 416 35.24 -9.16 17.28
CA LYS A 416 36.51 -9.32 16.59
C LYS A 416 37.55 -8.30 17.08
N VAL A 417 37.16 -7.03 17.21
CA VAL A 417 38.03 -5.98 17.73
C VAL A 417 38.45 -6.26 19.18
N LYS A 418 37.51 -6.73 20.03
CA LYS A 418 37.82 -7.09 21.42
C LYS A 418 38.80 -8.27 21.51
N SER A 419 38.52 -9.36 20.78
CA SER A 419 39.40 -10.54 20.78
C SER A 419 40.78 -10.25 20.22
N GLU A 420 40.88 -9.53 19.10
CA GLU A 420 42.18 -9.10 18.55
C GLU A 420 42.92 -8.17 19.52
N GLY A 421 42.20 -7.29 20.22
CA GLY A 421 42.77 -6.45 21.28
C GLY A 421 43.35 -7.28 22.43
N GLU A 422 42.59 -8.25 22.95
CA GLU A 422 43.02 -9.16 24.03
C GLU A 422 44.22 -10.02 23.62
N ASP A 423 44.23 -10.56 22.39
CA ASP A 423 45.33 -11.35 21.85
C ASP A 423 46.61 -10.51 21.72
N LEU A 424 46.50 -9.27 21.22
CA LEU A 424 47.64 -8.36 21.09
C LEU A 424 48.19 -7.94 22.46
N CYS A 425 47.31 -7.65 23.44
CA CYS A 425 47.72 -7.36 24.81
C CYS A 425 48.47 -8.54 25.42
N SER A 426 47.95 -9.77 25.29
CA SER A 426 48.59 -10.98 25.82
C SER A 426 49.98 -11.21 25.21
N ARG A 427 50.11 -11.02 23.89
CA ARG A 427 51.40 -11.12 23.19
C ARG A 427 52.38 -10.03 23.61
N LEU A 428 51.89 -8.82 23.88
CA LEU A 428 52.72 -7.72 24.38
C LEU A 428 53.25 -8.05 25.78
N GLU A 429 52.39 -8.50 26.69
CA GLU A 429 52.78 -8.91 28.05
C GLU A 429 53.80 -10.06 28.03
N GLU A 430 53.63 -11.04 27.13
CA GLU A 430 54.61 -12.12 26.94
C GLU A 430 55.96 -11.60 26.44
N ALA A 431 55.95 -10.68 25.48
CA ALA A 431 57.17 -10.06 24.97
C ALA A 431 57.88 -9.22 26.04
N GLU A 432 57.13 -8.46 26.85
CA GLU A 432 57.65 -7.70 27.98
C GLU A 432 58.29 -8.62 29.03
N ARG A 433 57.63 -9.73 29.40
CA ARG A 433 58.20 -10.75 30.29
C ARG A 433 59.47 -11.37 29.72
N ALA A 434 59.50 -11.68 28.43
CA ALA A 434 60.69 -12.22 27.77
C ALA A 434 61.85 -11.21 27.74
N LEU A 435 61.56 -9.92 27.55
CA LEU A 435 62.55 -8.85 27.62
C LEU A 435 63.12 -8.70 29.04
N ALA A 436 62.28 -8.77 30.07
CA ALA A 436 62.72 -8.75 31.46
C ALA A 436 63.68 -9.92 31.77
N LEU A 437 63.33 -11.14 31.35
CA LEU A 437 64.21 -12.31 31.50
C LEU A 437 65.53 -12.17 30.74
N LYS A 438 65.51 -11.59 29.54
CA LYS A 438 66.73 -11.28 28.79
C LYS A 438 67.58 -10.22 29.49
N GLN A 439 66.95 -9.21 30.09
CA GLN A 439 67.63 -8.19 30.86
C GLN A 439 68.31 -8.78 32.09
N ASP A 440 67.62 -9.64 32.85
CA ASP A 440 68.19 -10.37 33.99
C ASP A 440 69.39 -11.24 33.57
N LEU A 441 69.32 -11.91 32.42
CA LEU A 441 70.44 -12.68 31.89
C LEU A 441 71.62 -11.79 31.51
N ILE A 442 71.37 -10.65 30.87
CA ILE A 442 72.41 -9.66 30.54
C ILE A 442 73.09 -9.18 31.82
N ASP A 443 72.33 -8.87 32.86
CA ASP A 443 72.90 -8.35 34.10
C ASP A 443 73.71 -9.41 34.85
N LYS A 444 73.30 -10.69 34.84
CA LYS A 444 74.13 -11.82 35.30
C LYS A 444 75.42 -11.96 34.50
N LEU A 445 75.35 -11.92 33.17
CA LEU A 445 76.54 -12.01 32.31
C LEU A 445 77.48 -10.83 32.54
N LYS A 446 76.97 -9.62 32.79
CA LYS A 446 77.80 -8.47 33.18
C LYS A 446 78.50 -8.69 34.52
N GLU A 447 77.80 -9.22 35.52
CA GLU A 447 78.38 -9.56 36.82
C GLU A 447 79.50 -10.60 36.68
N GLU A 448 79.26 -11.68 35.93
CA GLU A 448 80.28 -12.70 35.63
C GLU A 448 81.50 -12.11 34.89
N VAL A 449 81.27 -11.21 33.93
CA VAL A 449 82.36 -10.51 33.22
C VAL A 449 83.18 -9.65 34.18
N GLU A 450 82.55 -8.93 35.12
CA GLU A 450 83.31 -8.14 36.12
C GLU A 450 84.08 -9.04 37.11
N GLN A 451 83.50 -10.17 37.51
CA GLN A 451 84.22 -11.15 38.34
C GLN A 451 85.45 -11.73 37.60
N GLN A 452 85.30 -12.04 36.32
CA GLN A 452 86.39 -12.52 35.47
C GLN A 452 87.46 -11.44 35.26
N LYS A 453 87.08 -10.17 35.10
CA LYS A 453 88.04 -9.05 35.03
C LYS A 453 88.87 -8.94 36.30
N GLY A 454 88.26 -9.02 37.48
CA GLY A 454 89.01 -9.03 38.75
C GLY A 454 89.99 -10.21 38.86
N SER A 455 89.62 -11.38 38.33
CA SER A 455 90.53 -12.52 38.25
C SER A 455 91.66 -12.28 37.24
N LEU A 456 91.36 -11.67 36.10
CA LEU A 456 92.33 -11.34 35.05
C LEU A 456 93.39 -10.33 35.52
N GLU A 457 93.04 -9.41 36.42
CA GLU A 457 93.97 -8.46 37.05
C GLU A 457 95.11 -9.15 37.83
N THR A 458 94.95 -10.42 38.20
CA THR A 458 96.01 -11.21 38.85
C THR A 458 97.09 -11.69 37.87
N VAL A 459 96.76 -11.82 36.58
CA VAL A 459 97.69 -12.35 35.56
C VAL A 459 98.93 -11.45 35.40
N PRO A 460 98.81 -10.10 35.27
CA PRO A 460 99.98 -9.22 35.24
C PRO A 460 100.86 -9.34 36.50
N VAL A 461 100.25 -9.51 37.68
CA VAL A 461 100.99 -9.66 38.95
C VAL A 461 101.79 -10.95 38.96
N LEU A 462 101.17 -12.09 38.61
CA LEU A 462 101.86 -13.38 38.53
C LEU A 462 102.93 -13.40 37.43
N THR A 463 102.67 -12.72 36.32
CA THR A 463 103.65 -12.56 35.23
C THR A 463 104.87 -11.80 35.72
N ALA A 464 104.68 -10.65 36.38
CA ALA A 464 105.75 -9.87 36.99
C ALA A 464 106.50 -10.69 38.07
N GLN A 465 105.78 -11.47 38.88
CA GLN A 465 106.40 -12.36 39.87
C GLN A 465 107.31 -13.41 39.21
N ALA A 466 106.86 -14.04 38.12
CA ALA A 466 107.68 -15.00 37.36
C ALA A 466 108.91 -14.35 36.72
N GLU A 467 108.79 -13.13 36.21
CA GLU A 467 109.91 -12.35 35.67
C GLU A 467 110.94 -11.99 36.74
N ILE A 468 110.51 -11.59 37.93
CA ILE A 468 111.38 -11.32 39.08
C ILE A 468 112.13 -12.58 39.48
N TYR A 469 111.44 -13.72 39.67
CA TYR A 469 112.12 -14.97 40.01
C TYR A 469 113.10 -15.44 38.95
N LYS A 470 112.78 -15.23 37.67
CA LYS A 470 113.71 -15.51 36.57
C LYS A 470 114.95 -14.61 36.66
N ALA A 471 114.77 -13.32 36.93
CA ALA A 471 115.88 -12.38 37.11
C ALA A 471 116.75 -12.76 38.32
N ASP A 472 116.13 -13.07 39.46
CA ASP A 472 116.82 -13.50 40.68
C ASP A 472 117.62 -14.79 40.45
N PHE A 473 117.02 -15.78 39.77
CA PHE A 473 117.70 -17.02 39.42
C PHE A 473 118.93 -16.78 38.52
N LEU A 474 118.79 -15.92 37.52
CA LEU A 474 119.90 -15.57 36.63
C LEU A 474 121.01 -14.82 37.38
N ALA A 475 120.66 -13.90 38.28
CA ALA A 475 121.60 -13.19 39.12
C ALA A 475 122.34 -14.14 40.08
N GLU A 476 121.63 -15.07 40.72
CA GLU A 476 122.24 -16.09 41.60
C GLU A 476 123.17 -17.02 40.80
N ARG A 477 122.75 -17.45 39.60
CA ARG A 477 123.60 -18.26 38.71
C ARG A 477 124.87 -17.51 38.32
N GLU A 478 124.76 -16.26 37.89
CA GLU A 478 125.92 -15.43 37.54
C GLU A 478 126.87 -15.24 38.74
N ALA A 479 126.32 -15.01 39.94
CA ALA A 479 127.11 -14.95 41.17
C ALA A 479 127.82 -16.28 41.48
N ARG A 480 127.14 -17.41 41.26
CA ARG A 480 127.69 -18.76 41.43
C ARG A 480 128.81 -19.06 40.44
N GLU A 481 128.64 -18.70 39.17
CA GLU A 481 129.64 -18.83 38.12
C GLU A 481 130.88 -17.97 38.44
N LYS A 482 130.69 -16.71 38.86
CA LYS A 482 131.79 -15.84 39.33
C LYS A 482 132.52 -16.43 40.55
N LEU A 483 131.80 -17.05 41.48
CA LEU A 483 132.39 -17.71 42.63
C LEU A 483 133.17 -18.98 42.22
N ASN A 484 132.63 -19.77 41.31
CA ASN A 484 133.30 -20.96 40.79
C ASN A 484 134.58 -20.59 40.03
N GLN A 485 134.54 -19.54 39.20
CA GLN A 485 135.73 -19.01 38.53
C GLN A 485 136.82 -18.63 39.55
N LYS A 486 136.47 -17.86 40.58
CA LYS A 486 137.42 -17.51 41.66
C LYS A 486 137.95 -18.73 42.40
N LYS A 487 137.13 -19.76 42.59
CA LYS A 487 137.55 -21.02 43.23
C LYS A 487 138.58 -21.75 42.35
N GLU A 488 138.32 -21.85 41.04
CA GLU A 488 139.26 -22.45 40.09
C GLU A 488 140.58 -21.67 40.05
N ASP A 489 140.53 -20.34 39.95
CA ASP A 489 141.72 -19.48 39.99
C ASP A 489 142.56 -19.70 41.27
N LEU A 490 141.90 -19.81 42.44
CA LEU A 490 142.57 -20.09 43.71
C LEU A 490 143.10 -21.53 43.81
N GLN A 491 142.40 -22.50 43.21
CA GLN A 491 142.83 -23.90 43.14
C GLN A 491 144.10 -24.03 42.27
N ASP A 492 144.16 -23.30 41.16
CA ASP A 492 145.33 -23.23 40.30
C ASP A 492 146.51 -22.55 41.01
N GLN A 493 146.26 -21.43 41.71
CA GLN A 493 147.28 -20.79 42.55
C GLN A 493 147.83 -21.74 43.63
N LEU A 494 146.96 -22.52 44.29
CA LEU A 494 147.38 -23.51 45.26
C LEU A 494 148.20 -24.64 44.62
N THR A 495 147.77 -25.15 43.46
CA THR A 495 148.47 -26.20 42.72
C THR A 495 149.85 -25.71 42.28
N GLN A 496 149.94 -24.48 41.79
CA GLN A 496 151.20 -23.82 41.43
C GLN A 496 152.11 -23.67 42.65
N ALA A 497 151.58 -23.25 43.81
CA ALA A 497 152.35 -23.15 45.04
C ALA A 497 152.86 -24.52 45.53
N ILE A 498 152.05 -25.59 45.43
CA ILE A 498 152.47 -26.96 45.75
C ILE A 498 153.58 -27.41 44.79
N ALA A 499 153.43 -27.19 43.49
CA ALA A 499 154.44 -27.52 42.50
C ALA A 499 155.75 -26.75 42.75
N GLU A 500 155.66 -25.48 43.15
CA GLU A 500 156.81 -24.66 43.56
C GLU A 500 157.49 -25.23 44.81
N ILE A 501 156.71 -25.60 45.84
CA ILE A 501 157.21 -26.28 47.05
C ILE A 501 157.92 -27.58 46.69
N ASP A 502 157.34 -28.41 45.81
CA ASP A 502 157.93 -29.68 45.41
C ASP A 502 159.18 -29.47 44.54
N ARG A 503 159.21 -28.44 43.68
CA ARG A 503 160.43 -28.04 42.95
C ARG A 503 161.53 -27.62 43.94
N LEU A 504 161.21 -26.78 44.91
CA LEU A 504 162.13 -26.35 45.97
C LEU A 504 162.60 -27.52 46.83
N LYS A 505 161.75 -28.53 47.10
CA LYS A 505 162.16 -29.77 47.77
C LYS A 505 163.12 -30.58 46.91
N VAL A 506 162.87 -30.75 45.61
CA VAL A 506 163.80 -31.43 44.69
C VAL A 506 165.12 -30.67 44.63
N GLU A 507 165.09 -29.34 44.54
CA GLU A 507 166.28 -28.49 44.61
C GLU A 507 167.01 -28.65 45.95
N ALA A 508 166.31 -28.65 47.09
CA ALA A 508 166.91 -28.91 48.40
C ALA A 508 167.53 -30.31 48.49
N THR A 509 166.85 -31.33 47.97
CA THR A 509 167.37 -32.71 47.90
C THR A 509 168.58 -32.79 46.96
N SER A 510 168.58 -32.03 45.87
CA SER A 510 169.71 -31.90 44.94
C SER A 510 170.90 -31.17 45.60
N ARG A 511 170.64 -30.14 46.42
CA ARG A 511 171.67 -29.45 47.22
C ARG A 511 172.28 -30.40 48.26
N VAL A 512 171.45 -31.17 48.98
CA VAL A 512 171.92 -32.21 49.92
C VAL A 512 172.75 -33.29 49.19
N ARG A 513 172.33 -33.74 48.01
CA ARG A 513 173.13 -34.68 47.17
C ARG A 513 174.44 -34.05 46.69
N MET A 514 174.43 -32.78 46.29
CA MET A 514 175.62 -32.06 45.84
C MET A 514 176.61 -31.84 47.00
N GLU A 515 176.12 -31.58 48.21
CA GLU A 515 176.92 -31.55 49.44
C GLU A 515 177.50 -32.92 49.79
N GLN A 516 176.72 -34.01 49.65
CA GLN A 516 177.24 -35.38 49.79
C GLN A 516 178.34 -35.71 48.76
N MET A 517 178.24 -35.18 47.53
CA MET A 517 179.24 -35.37 46.49
C MET A 517 180.52 -34.56 46.75
N LYS A 518 180.42 -33.37 47.36
CA LYS A 518 181.57 -32.55 47.81
C LYS A 518 182.35 -33.18 48.96
N LEU A 519 181.71 -33.96 49.83
CA LEU A 519 182.36 -34.63 50.97
C LEU A 519 183.23 -35.84 50.59
N ARG A 520 183.28 -36.26 49.32
CA ARG A 520 184.02 -37.47 48.89
C ARG A 520 185.42 -37.23 48.31
N HIS A 521 185.91 -35.99 48.18
CA HIS A 521 187.18 -35.71 47.49
C HIS A 521 188.07 -34.63 48.16
N GLN A 522 188.44 -34.84 49.42
CA GLN A 522 189.60 -34.20 50.06
C GLN A 522 190.27 -35.23 51.00
N GLU A 523 191.28 -35.94 50.47
CA GLU A 523 192.53 -36.47 51.08
C GLU A 523 192.46 -37.28 52.39
N ASP A 524 193.17 -38.39 52.66
CA ASP A 524 194.32 -39.07 52.01
C ASP A 524 194.59 -40.45 52.68
N PHE A 525 195.09 -41.44 51.91
CA PHE A 525 195.94 -42.64 52.26
C PHE A 525 195.48 -43.71 53.31
N PRO A 526 195.98 -44.99 53.31
CA PRO A 526 196.34 -45.91 52.20
C PRO A 526 196.03 -47.45 52.39
N THR A 527 196.30 -48.24 51.32
CA THR A 527 196.78 -49.67 51.27
C THR A 527 195.82 -50.89 51.19
N ARG A 528 195.97 -51.69 50.10
CA ARG A 528 195.84 -53.18 49.89
C ARG A 528 194.48 -53.86 50.21
N THR A 529 193.95 -54.89 49.52
CA THR A 529 194.42 -56.02 48.68
C THR A 529 193.18 -56.67 47.96
N PRO A 530 193.26 -57.75 47.14
CA PRO A 530 192.50 -57.87 45.87
C PRO A 530 191.54 -59.09 45.77
N HIS A 531 190.98 -59.33 44.56
CA HIS A 531 190.74 -60.65 43.90
C HIS A 531 189.28 -61.06 43.51
N ILE A 532 188.99 -61.07 42.19
CA ILE A 532 188.37 -62.10 41.27
C ILE A 532 187.53 -63.24 41.92
N PRO A 533 186.33 -63.72 41.42
CA PRO A 533 186.09 -64.32 40.07
C PRO A 533 184.68 -64.19 39.37
N PRO A 534 184.48 -64.78 38.15
CA PRO A 534 183.27 -64.79 37.29
C PRO A 534 182.52 -66.16 37.35
N PRO A 535 181.74 -66.63 36.31
CA PRO A 535 180.47 -66.19 35.68
C PRO A 535 179.34 -67.28 35.79
N GLN A 536 178.29 -67.21 34.93
CA GLN A 536 177.25 -68.23 34.58
C GLN A 536 175.90 -68.14 35.34
N ALA A 537 174.71 -68.49 34.83
CA ALA A 537 174.12 -68.71 33.50
C ALA A 537 172.58 -68.97 33.66
N PHE A 538 171.85 -68.98 32.53
CA PHE A 538 170.60 -69.73 32.24
C PHE A 538 169.17 -69.17 32.51
N ASN A 539 168.42 -69.13 31.38
CA ASN A 539 167.09 -69.70 31.09
C ASN A 539 165.75 -68.96 31.38
N THR A 540 165.15 -68.50 30.27
CA THR A 540 163.80 -68.79 29.70
C THR A 540 162.49 -68.71 30.53
N VAL A 541 161.64 -67.73 30.13
CA VAL A 541 160.17 -67.75 29.80
C VAL A 541 159.14 -68.20 30.90
N PRO A 542 157.79 -68.13 30.69
CA PRO A 542 156.75 -67.25 31.29
C PRO A 542 155.75 -68.06 32.18
N PRO A 543 154.39 -67.88 32.28
CA PRO A 543 153.40 -66.81 32.02
C PRO A 543 152.27 -66.64 33.13
N ALA A 544 151.20 -65.89 32.78
CA ALA A 544 149.75 -66.11 33.07
C ALA A 544 149.02 -65.60 34.36
N ALA A 545 148.03 -64.72 34.10
CA ALA A 545 146.57 -64.76 34.35
C ALA A 545 145.88 -65.11 35.70
N SER A 546 144.92 -64.22 36.04
CA SER A 546 143.56 -64.38 36.62
C SER A 546 143.34 -64.70 38.11
N PHE A 547 142.49 -63.89 38.80
CA PHE A 547 141.28 -64.31 39.56
C PHE A 547 140.49 -63.11 40.21
N ARG A 548 139.14 -63.24 40.11
CA ARG A 548 137.92 -62.71 40.82
C ARG A 548 138.04 -61.76 42.05
N VAL A 549 137.24 -60.67 42.25
CA VAL A 549 135.77 -60.48 42.57
C VAL A 549 135.39 -61.07 43.97
N PRO A 550 134.44 -60.60 44.85
CA PRO A 550 133.16 -59.82 44.72
C PRO A 550 132.91 -58.72 45.81
N GLY A 551 131.78 -57.98 45.95
CA GLY A 551 130.47 -57.88 45.25
C GLY A 551 129.39 -57.12 46.09
N LEU A 552 128.19 -56.96 45.46
CA LEU A 552 126.79 -56.86 45.97
C LEU A 552 126.30 -55.56 46.68
N ALA A 553 125.05 -55.05 46.51
CA ALA A 553 123.78 -55.53 45.91
C ALA A 553 122.90 -54.32 45.43
N ALA A 554 122.23 -54.34 44.25
CA ALA A 554 120.88 -54.84 43.86
C ALA A 554 119.70 -53.89 44.17
N GLY A 555 118.67 -53.66 43.34
CA GLY A 555 118.22 -54.21 42.03
C GLY A 555 117.19 -53.25 41.39
N GLY A 556 117.04 -53.20 40.05
CA GLY A 556 116.00 -53.90 39.24
C GLY A 556 115.01 -52.85 38.66
N ALA A 557 114.44 -52.88 37.46
CA ALA A 557 114.40 -53.84 36.35
C ALA A 557 113.97 -53.13 35.03
N ALA A 558 114.42 -53.72 33.90
CA ALA A 558 113.90 -53.80 32.52
C ALA A 558 112.86 -52.82 31.91
N GLY A 559 113.13 -52.43 30.65
CA GLY A 559 112.19 -51.93 29.63
C GLY A 559 112.95 -51.21 28.49
N ALA A 560 113.35 -51.92 27.44
CA ALA A 560 112.72 -51.92 26.10
C ALA A 560 112.91 -50.60 25.32
N GLU A 561 113.65 -50.69 24.21
CA GLU A 561 113.84 -49.62 23.22
C GLU A 561 112.50 -49.11 22.70
N GLU A 562 112.32 -47.79 22.70
CA GLU A 562 111.16 -47.12 22.11
C GLU A 562 111.63 -46.37 20.85
N LEU A 563 111.43 -47.02 19.69
CA LEU A 563 111.49 -46.35 18.39
C LEU A 563 110.37 -45.28 18.35
N PRO A 564 110.61 -44.09 17.77
CA PRO A 564 109.54 -43.10 17.60
C PRO A 564 108.42 -43.63 16.70
N ASP A 565 107.17 -43.51 17.17
CA ASP A 565 105.97 -43.85 16.42
C ASP A 565 105.78 -42.86 15.26
N LEU A 566 106.12 -43.27 14.03
CA LEU A 566 105.99 -42.45 12.82
C LEU A 566 104.56 -42.57 12.27
N CYS A 567 103.64 -41.83 12.89
CA CYS A 567 102.21 -41.87 12.59
C CYS A 567 101.72 -40.57 11.93
N CYS A 568 100.87 -40.67 10.91
CA CYS A 568 100.19 -39.50 10.35
C CYS A 568 99.13 -38.96 11.33
N PRO A 569 99.17 -37.67 11.71
CA PRO A 569 98.23 -37.12 12.71
C PRO A 569 96.79 -36.96 12.21
N LYS A 570 96.52 -37.09 10.90
CA LYS A 570 95.17 -36.93 10.33
C LYS A 570 94.39 -38.24 10.25
N CYS A 571 95.06 -39.36 9.93
CA CYS A 571 94.40 -40.66 9.72
C CYS A 571 95.01 -41.81 10.54
N HIS A 572 96.03 -41.54 11.36
CA HIS A 572 96.73 -42.53 12.18
C HIS A 572 97.37 -43.68 11.40
N TYR A 573 97.73 -43.47 10.13
CA TYR A 573 98.54 -44.42 9.36
C TYR A 573 99.96 -44.51 9.93
N GLN A 574 100.43 -45.72 10.20
CA GLN A 574 101.74 -46.00 10.79
C GLN A 574 102.74 -46.33 9.67
N ALA A 575 103.74 -45.48 9.49
CA ALA A 575 104.73 -45.60 8.44
C ALA A 575 106.01 -46.27 8.99
N PRO A 576 106.63 -47.20 8.24
CA PRO A 576 107.84 -47.91 8.68
C PRO A 576 109.11 -47.03 8.70
N ASP A 577 109.09 -45.88 8.02
CA ASP A 577 110.20 -44.92 7.94
C ASP A 577 109.70 -43.49 7.61
N MET A 578 110.57 -42.49 7.79
CA MET A 578 110.25 -41.07 7.65
C MET A 578 109.87 -40.66 6.21
N ASP A 579 110.49 -41.28 5.20
CA ASP A 579 110.23 -40.97 3.79
C ASP A 579 108.81 -41.45 3.42
N THR A 580 108.43 -42.63 3.89
CA THR A 580 107.07 -43.17 3.74
C THR A 580 106.02 -42.29 4.45
N LEU A 581 106.34 -41.72 5.62
CA LEU A 581 105.47 -40.77 6.32
C LEU A 581 105.32 -39.45 5.55
N GLN A 582 106.41 -38.90 5.01
CA GLN A 582 106.38 -37.64 4.25
C GLN A 582 105.55 -37.73 2.98
N ILE A 583 105.65 -38.84 2.24
CA ILE A 583 104.82 -39.09 1.04
C ILE A 583 103.34 -39.16 1.45
N HIS A 584 103.03 -39.95 2.48
CA HIS A 584 101.66 -40.11 2.96
C HIS A 584 101.04 -38.80 3.46
N VAL A 585 101.78 -37.98 4.23
CA VAL A 585 101.30 -36.69 4.72
C VAL A 585 101.02 -35.72 3.57
N MET A 586 101.79 -35.77 2.48
CA MET A 586 101.56 -34.95 1.28
C MET A 586 100.21 -35.27 0.61
N ASP A 587 99.86 -36.57 0.52
CA ASP A 587 98.59 -37.02 -0.06
C ASP A 587 97.41 -36.91 0.93
N CYS A 588 97.66 -37.06 2.23
CA CYS A 588 96.62 -37.06 3.26
C CYS A 588 96.12 -35.65 3.61
N ILE A 589 96.87 -34.58 3.29
CA ILE A 589 96.46 -33.19 3.58
C ILE A 589 95.51 -32.60 2.52
N GLN A 590 95.40 -33.20 1.33
CA GLN A 590 94.25 -32.94 0.43
C GLN A 590 92.95 -33.45 1.07
#